data_AF-A0A3D3PA48-F1
#
_entry.id   AF-A0A3D3PA48-F1
#
_cell.length_a   1.000
_cell.length_b   1.000
_cell.length_c   1.000
_cell.angle_alpha   90.00
_cell.angle_beta   90.00
_cell.angle_gamma   90.00
#
_symmetry.space_group_name_H-M   'P 1'
#
loop_
_entity.id
_entity.type
_entity.pdbx_description
1 polymer ?
#
loop_
_entity_poly.entity_id
_entity_poly.type
_entity_poly.pdbx_seq_one_letter_code
_entity_poly.pdbx_strand_id
1 'polypeptide(L)' 'MAKTKKVTKKRVVVIEPVGQAHINATFNNIILTLTNNQGQAISWSSAGKMGFKGS' A
#
# COMPACT_ATOMS: atom_id res chain seq x y z
N MET A 1 16.00 24.81 8.78
CA MET A 1 16.08 23.58 9.61
C MET A 1 15.84 22.38 8.70
N ALA A 2 16.90 21.68 8.28
CA ALA A 2 16.77 20.51 7.40
C ALA A 2 16.11 19.36 8.19
N LYS A 3 14.97 18.85 7.72
CA LYS A 3 14.31 17.70 8.34
C LYS A 3 15.16 16.45 8.07
N THR A 4 15.93 16.03 9.06
CA THR A 4 16.72 14.78 9.02
C THR A 4 15.76 13.62 8.81
N LYS A 5 15.80 13.00 7.62
CA LYS A 5 14.91 11.90 7.25
C LYS A 5 15.34 10.65 8.04
N LYS A 6 14.66 10.37 9.15
CA LYS A 6 14.89 9.18 9.97
C LYS A 6 14.76 7.94 9.08
N VAL A 7 15.87 7.24 8.85
CA VAL A 7 15.89 6.00 8.06
C VAL A 7 15.13 4.94 8.85
N THR A 8 13.86 4.75 8.52
CA THR A 8 13.03 3.71 9.12
C THR A 8 13.44 2.38 8.49
N LYS A 9 13.85 1.43 9.32
CA LYS A 9 14.19 0.07 8.87
C LYS A 9 12.94 -0.50 8.19
N LYS A 10 13.00 -0.74 6.87
CA LYS A 10 11.86 -1.32 6.14
C LYS A 10 11.57 -2.70 6.72
N ARG A 11 10.32 -2.91 7.14
CA ARG A 11 9.84 -4.24 7.54
C ARG A 11 9.95 -5.16 6.33
N VAL A 12 10.77 -6.19 6.43
CA VAL A 12 10.88 -7.22 5.39
C VAL A 12 9.68 -8.13 5.55
N VAL A 13 8.80 -8.13 4.54
CA VAL A 13 7.66 -9.04 4.45
C VAL A 13 8.10 -10.22 3.58
N VAL A 14 7.80 -11.44 4.00
CA VAL A 14 8.06 -12.63 3.19
C VAL A 14 7.04 -12.65 2.04
N ILE A 15 7.54 -12.71 0.81
CA ILE A 15 6.75 -12.67 -0.42
C ILE A 15 6.69 -14.08 -1.00
N GLU A 16 5.49 -14.63 -1.05
CA GLU A 16 5.20 -15.93 -1.66
C GLU A 16 4.65 -15.73 -3.09
N PRO A 17 4.72 -16.75 -3.97
CA PRO A 17 4.20 -16.66 -5.34
C PRO A 17 2.68 -16.47 -5.40
N VAL A 18 1.97 -16.90 -4.35
CA VAL A 18 0.52 -16.81 -4.20
C VAL A 18 0.22 -15.90 -3.01
N GLY A 19 -0.74 -15.01 -3.18
CA GLY A 19 -1.16 -14.07 -2.15
C GLY A 19 -2.59 -13.61 -2.39
N GLN A 20 -2.99 -12.55 -1.68
CA GLN A 20 -4.34 -12.00 -1.77
C GLN A 20 -4.29 -10.54 -2.22
N ALA A 21 -5.27 -10.15 -3.04
CA ALA A 21 -5.48 -8.78 -3.46
C ALA A 21 -6.77 -8.26 -2.82
N HIS A 22 -6.65 -7.27 -1.95
CA HIS A 22 -7.79 -6.60 -1.34
C HIS A 22 -8.07 -5.30 -2.10
N ILE A 23 -9.29 -5.20 -2.61
CA ILE A 23 -9.78 -4.03 -3.34
C ILE A 23 -10.88 -3.40 -2.49
N ASN A 24 -10.61 -2.21 -1.96
CA ASN A 24 -11.63 -1.40 -1.30
C ASN A 24 -12.03 -0.27 -2.23
N ALA A 25 -13.17 -0.42 -2.89
CA ALA A 25 -13.75 0.57 -3.78
C ALA A 25 -14.89 1.29 -3.06
N THR A 26 -14.71 2.58 -2.84
CA THR A 26 -15.74 3.50 -2.32
C THR A 26 -16.11 4.49 -3.41
N PHE A 27 -17.18 5.26 -3.22
CA PHE A 27 -17.60 6.28 -4.19
C PHE A 27 -16.52 7.30 -4.56
N ASN A 28 -15.61 7.61 -3.62
CA ASN A 28 -14.65 8.70 -3.78
C ASN A 28 -13.21 8.22 -3.98
N ASN A 29 -12.94 6.93 -3.79
CA ASN A 29 -11.58 6.40 -3.90
C ASN A 29 -11.58 4.89 -4.02
N ILE A 30 -10.52 4.38 -4.67
CA ILE A 30 -10.21 2.96 -4.74
C ILE A 30 -8.83 2.76 -4.12
N ILE A 31 -8.75 1.83 -3.17
CA ILE A 31 -7.50 1.42 -2.52
C ILE A 31 -7.26 -0.06 -2.85
N LEU A 32 -6.09 -0.33 -3.39
CA LEU A 32 -5.59 -1.65 -3.72
C LEU A 32 -4.48 -2.02 -2.75
N THR A 33 -4.62 -3.14 -2.06
CA THR A 33 -3.59 -3.67 -1.15
C THR A 33 -3.28 -5.11 -1.51
N LEU A 34 -2.00 -5.38 -1.79
CA LEU A 34 -1.48 -6.73 -2.00
C LEU A 34 -0.92 -7.25 -0.68
N THR A 35 -1.41 -8.42 -0.26
CA THR A 35 -1.05 -9.08 0.99
C THR A 35 -0.53 -10.48 0.72
N ASN A 36 0.28 -11.00 1.64
CA ASN A 36 0.56 -12.44 1.70
C ASN A 36 -0.60 -13.18 2.38
N ASN A 37 -0.54 -14.51 2.39
CA ASN A 37 -1.59 -15.34 3.01
C ASN A 37 -1.72 -15.15 4.54
N GLN A 38 -0.74 -14.51 5.18
CA GLN A 38 -0.78 -14.13 6.60
C GLN A 38 -1.41 -12.74 6.83
N GLY A 39 -1.86 -12.05 5.77
CA GLY A 39 -2.44 -10.71 5.87
C GLY A 39 -1.42 -9.59 6.02
N GLN A 40 -0.12 -9.85 5.83
CA GLN A 40 0.91 -8.81 5.85
C GLN A 40 0.90 -8.06 4.51
N ALA A 41 0.75 -6.72 4.56
CA ALA A 41 0.75 -5.89 3.37
C ALA A 41 2.16 -5.80 2.75
N ILE A 42 2.27 -6.27 1.52
CA ILE A 42 3.51 -6.20 0.72
C ILE A 42 3.61 -4.81 0.07
N SER A 43 2.52 -4.38 -0.56
CA SER A 43 2.42 -3.08 -1.22
C SER A 43 0.97 -2.63 -1.29
N TRP A 44 0.78 -1.32 -1.41
CA TRP A 44 -0.53 -0.72 -1.59
C TRP A 44 -0.45 0.48 -2.52
N SER A 45 -1.54 0.72 -3.24
CA SER A 45 -1.75 1.93 -4.02
C SER A 45 -3.19 2.37 -3.97
N SER A 46 -3.46 3.60 -4.37
CA SER A 46 -4.81 4.14 -4.48
C SER A 46 -4.90 5.13 -5.63
N ALA A 47 -6.11 5.46 -6.06
CA ALA A 47 -6.31 6.52 -7.06
C ALA A 47 -5.65 7.83 -6.61
N GLY A 48 -5.83 8.20 -5.35
CA GLY A 48 -5.15 9.35 -4.73
C GLY A 48 -3.62 9.32 -4.82
N LYS A 49 -3.01 8.15 -4.56
CA LYS A 49 -1.55 7.97 -4.61
C LYS A 49 -0.98 8.09 -6.03
N MET A 50 -1.77 7.71 -7.05
CA MET A 50 -1.40 7.85 -8.46
C MET A 50 -1.60 9.29 -8.99
N GLY A 51 -2.03 10.22 -8.13
CA GLY A 51 -2.16 11.64 -8.49
C GLY A 51 -3.57 12.06 -8.89
N PHE A 52 -4.55 11.15 -8.89
CA PHE A 52 -5.95 11.54 -9.06
C PHE A 52 -6.43 12.27 -7.81
N LYS A 53 -6.87 13.52 -7.96
CA LYS A 53 -7.36 14.36 -6.86
C LYS A 53 -8.73 14.93 -7.25
N GLY A 54 -9.67 14.91 -6.31
CA GLY A 54 -11.04 15.37 -6.54
C GLY A 54 -11.94 14.27 -7.11
N SER A 55 -13.18 14.68 -7.43
CA SER A 55 -14.17 13.92 -8.20
C SER A 55 -14.17 14.37 -9.65
#